data_AF-A0A841PME7-F1
#
_entry.id   AF-A0A841PME7-F1
#
_cell.length_a   1.000
_cell.length_b   1.000
_cell.length_c   1.000
_cell.angle_alpha   90.00
_cell.angle_beta   90.00
_cell.angle_gamma   90.00
#
_symmetry.space_group_name_H-M   'P 1'
#
loop_
_entity.id
_entity.type
_entity.pdbx_description
1 polymer ?
#
loop_
_entity_poly.entity_id
_entity_poly.type
_entity_poly.pdbx_seq_one_letter_code
_entity_poly.pdbx_strand_id
1 'polypeptide(L)' 'MASIIGPLPAQSYPRNPQRPMNAKTCEQALARLHEARLGSPIISAAENREVLRRALEVAERLCGKDKVNDGK' A
#
# COMPACT_ATOMS: atom_id res chain seq x y z
N MET A 1 14.08 -20.70 27.18
CA MET A 1 12.79 -20.46 26.50
C MET A 1 13.10 -19.81 25.17
N ALA A 2 12.96 -20.53 24.05
CA ALA A 2 13.26 -20.02 22.73
C ALA A 2 12.03 -19.30 22.18
N SER A 3 12.09 -17.97 22.07
CA SER A 3 11.06 -17.18 21.41
C SER A 3 11.21 -17.34 19.90
N ILE A 4 10.33 -18.16 19.33
CA ILE A 4 10.20 -18.39 17.90
C ILE A 4 9.54 -17.14 17.31
N ILE A 5 10.34 -16.16 16.90
CA ILE A 5 9.83 -15.04 16.09
C ILE A 5 9.67 -15.59 14.67
N GLY A 6 8.52 -16.22 14.41
CA GLY A 6 8.11 -16.55 13.05
C GLY A 6 7.93 -15.28 12.22
N PRO A 7 8.09 -15.33 10.89
CA PRO A 7 7.81 -14.20 10.02
C PRO A 7 6.37 -13.73 10.27
N LEU A 8 6.22 -12.46 10.62
CA LEU A 8 4.92 -11.83 10.85
C LEU A 8 4.02 -12.12 9.63
N PRO A 9 2.81 -12.69 9.80
CA PRO A 9 1.88 -12.80 8.69
C PRO A 9 1.69 -11.40 8.13
N ALA A 10 1.74 -11.26 6.80
CA ALA A 10 1.40 -10.03 6.11
C ALA A 10 -0.01 -9.65 6.59
N GLN A 11 -0.08 -8.79 7.61
CA GLN A 11 -1.34 -8.39 8.20
C GLN A 11 -2.08 -7.67 7.09
N SER A 12 -3.09 -8.33 6.53
CA SER A 12 -4.06 -7.72 5.64
C SER A 12 -4.86 -6.76 6.51
N TYR A 13 -4.27 -5.61 6.81
CA TYR A 13 -4.95 -4.56 7.52
C TYR A 13 -6.26 -4.26 6.78
N PRO A 14 -7.36 -4.01 7.50
CA PRO A 14 -8.61 -3.64 6.85
C PRO A 14 -8.36 -2.43 5.95
N ARG A 15 -8.93 -2.49 4.74
CA ARG A 15 -8.82 -1.44 3.72
C ARG A 15 -9.27 -0.12 4.33
N ASN A 16 -8.33 0.80 4.48
CA ASN A 16 -8.62 2.13 5.01
C ASN A 16 -8.09 3.19 4.04
N PRO A 17 -8.97 3.80 3.22
CA PRO A 17 -8.57 4.84 2.28
C PRO A 17 -8.04 6.10 2.97
N GLN A 18 -8.33 6.30 4.25
CA GLN A 18 -7.82 7.42 5.04
C GLN A 18 -6.49 7.11 5.71
N ARG A 19 -5.90 5.92 5.49
CA ARG A 19 -4.57 5.64 6.05
C ARG A 19 -3.55 6.66 5.50
N PRO A 20 -2.71 7.26 6.36
CA PRO A 20 -1.69 8.21 5.91
C PRO A 20 -0.73 7.63 4.86
N MET A 21 -0.33 8.48 3.92
CA MET A 21 0.67 8.18 2.88
C MET A 21 2.11 8.39 3.38
N ASN A 22 2.41 7.91 4.59
CA ASN A 22 3.69 8.15 5.27
C ASN A 22 4.59 6.90 5.34
N ALA A 23 4.44 5.98 4.38
CA ALA A 23 5.24 4.77 4.28
C ALA A 23 6.75 5.08 4.37
N LYS A 24 7.47 4.29 5.17
CA LYS A 24 8.92 4.43 5.39
C LYS A 24 9.74 3.38 4.62
N THR A 25 9.12 2.26 4.27
CA THR A 25 9.75 1.19 3.50
C THR A 25 9.00 0.95 2.19
N CYS A 26 9.68 0.34 1.23
CA CYS A 26 9.07 -0.08 -0.03
C CYS A 26 7.89 -1.03 0.20
N GLU A 27 8.03 -2.01 1.10
CA GLU A 27 6.96 -2.97 1.43
C GLU A 27 5.70 -2.26 1.95
N GLN A 28 5.86 -1.27 2.83
CA GLN A 28 4.74 -0.47 3.34
C GLN A 28 4.05 0.34 2.23
N ALA A 29 4.82 0.88 1.28
CA ALA A 29 4.28 1.62 0.16
C ALA A 29 3.55 0.73 -0.85
N LEU A 30 4.09 -0.46 -1.14
CA LEU A 30 3.42 -1.45 -1.98
C LEU A 30 2.12 -1.94 -1.33
N ALA A 31 2.11 -2.16 -0.01
CA ALA A 31 0.90 -2.50 0.72
C ALA A 31 -0.16 -1.39 0.61
N ARG A 32 0.23 -0.10 0.72
CA ARG A 32 -0.69 1.03 0.49
C ARG A 32 -1.21 1.08 -0.93
N LEU A 33 -0.32 0.90 -1.91
CA LEU A 33 -0.67 0.89 -3.31
C LEU A 33 -1.66 -0.23 -3.64
N HIS A 34 -1.43 -1.43 -3.10
CA HIS A 34 -2.33 -2.57 -3.26
C HIS A 34 -3.72 -2.26 -2.68
N GLU A 35 -3.80 -1.70 -1.47
CA GLU A 35 -5.09 -1.28 -0.90
C GLU A 35 -5.80 -0.22 -1.75
N ALA A 36 -5.06 0.78 -2.25
CA ALA A 36 -5.63 1.83 -3.10
C ALA A 36 -6.13 1.30 -4.47
N ARG A 37 -5.46 0.29 -5.03
CA ARG A 37 -5.87 -0.40 -6.27
C ARG A 37 -7.19 -1.17 -6.07
N LEU A 38 -7.34 -1.84 -4.93
CA LEU A 38 -8.59 -2.53 -4.58
C LEU A 38 -9.74 -1.55 -4.35
N GLY A 39 -9.43 -0.32 -3.95
CA GLY A 39 -10.38 0.73 -3.69
C GLY A 39 -11.15 0.58 -2.38
N SER A 40 -12.10 1.48 -2.15
CA SER A 40 -12.94 1.48 -0.96
C SER A 40 -14.39 1.84 -1.30
N PRO A 41 -15.38 1.15 -0.69
CA PRO A 41 -16.80 1.49 -0.83
C PRO A 41 -17.22 2.73 -0.02
N ILE A 42 -16.33 3.25 0.84
CA ILE A 42 -16.64 4.34 1.78
C ILE A 42 -16.41 5.72 1.15
N ILE A 43 -15.53 5.80 0.14
CA ILE A 43 -15.20 7.05 -0.57
C ILE A 43 -15.65 6.95 -2.03
N SER A 44 -15.82 8.10 -2.67
CA SER A 44 -16.18 8.13 -4.08
C SER A 44 -15.05 7.57 -4.96
N ALA A 45 -15.40 7.15 -6.18
CA ALA A 45 -14.41 6.71 -7.16
C ALA A 45 -13.38 7.81 -7.50
N ALA A 46 -13.80 9.08 -7.48
CA ALA A 46 -12.91 10.22 -7.71
C ALA A 46 -11.90 10.38 -6.58
N GLU A 47 -12.34 10.28 -5.33
CA GLU A 47 -11.43 10.29 -4.17
C GLU A 47 -10.47 9.09 -4.20
N ASN A 48 -10.97 7.90 -4.58
CA ASN A 48 -10.11 6.72 -4.64
C ASN A 48 -9.02 6.84 -5.71
N ARG A 49 -9.31 7.50 -6.83
CA ARG A 49 -8.29 7.79 -7.85
C ARG A 49 -7.17 8.68 -7.30
N GLU A 50 -7.50 9.68 -6.48
CA GLU A 50 -6.48 10.53 -5.86
C GLU A 50 -5.65 9.75 -4.82
N VAL A 51 -6.29 8.89 -4.02
CA VAL A 51 -5.60 7.98 -3.09
C VAL A 51 -4.64 7.05 -3.86
N LEU A 52 -5.10 6.44 -4.96
CA LEU A 52 -4.30 5.58 -5.82
C LEU A 52 -3.11 6.33 -6.44
N ARG A 53 -3.35 7.54 -6.96
CA ARG A 53 -2.29 8.39 -7.53
C ARG A 53 -1.19 8.68 -6.52
N ARG A 54 -1.55 9.10 -5.30
CA ARG A 54 -0.59 9.36 -4.22
C ARG A 54 0.15 8.09 -3.78
N ALA A 55 -0.56 6.96 -3.70
CA ALA A 55 0.06 5.69 -3.34
C ALA A 55 1.07 5.23 -4.39
N LEU A 56 0.79 5.44 -5.68
CA LEU A 56 1.73 5.22 -6.77
C LEU A 56 2.98 6.09 -6.61
N GLU A 57 2.83 7.40 -6.42
CA GLU A 57 3.97 8.31 -6.24
C GLU A 57 4.88 7.90 -5.07
N VAL A 58 4.29 7.52 -3.94
CA VAL A 58 5.06 7.07 -2.76
C VAL A 58 5.75 5.74 -3.03
N ALA A 59 5.08 4.81 -3.70
CA ALA A 59 5.67 3.53 -4.07
C ALA A 59 6.81 3.71 -5.08
N GLU A 60 6.66 4.56 -6.09
CA GLU A 60 7.72 4.82 -7.08
C GLU A 60 8.94 5.42 -6.41
N ARG A 61 8.73 6.35 -5.48
CA ARG A 61 9.81 7.01 -4.73
C ARG A 61 10.59 6.04 -3.83
N LEU A 62 9.93 5.07 -3.20
CA LEU A 62 10.56 4.15 -2.24
C LEU A 62 11.03 2.83 -2.86
N CYS A 63 10.38 2.37 -3.93
CA CYS A 63 10.62 1.06 -4.55
C CYS A 63 11.33 1.14 -5.91
N GLY A 64 11.29 2.29 -6.58
CA GLY A 64 11.63 2.42 -7.99
C GLY A 64 10.42 2.11 -8.89
N LYS A 65 10.42 2.70 -10.11
CA LYS A 65 9.30 2.62 -11.07
C LYS A 65 9.03 1.20 -11.57
N ASP A 66 10.07 0.37 -11.66
CA ASP A 66 9.96 -1.00 -12.15
C ASP A 66 9.05 -1.85 -11.24
N LYS A 67 9.27 -1.77 -9.92
CA LYS A 67 8.49 -2.51 -8.91
C LYS A 67 7.04 -2.06 -8.75
N VAL A 68 6.70 -0.87 -9.25
CA VAL A 68 5.34 -0.32 -9.20
C VAL A 68 4.53 -0.74 -10.42
N ASN A 69 5.21 -0.90 -11.57
CA ASN A 69 4.65 -1.26 -12.86
C ASN A 69 4.72 -2.78 -13.18
N ASP A 70 5.05 -3.63 -12.21
CA ASP A 70 5.02 -5.11 -12.27
C ASP A 70 3.58 -5.67 -12.41
N GLY A 71 2.78 -5.08 -13.29
CA GLY A 71 1.47 -5.54 -13.74
C GLY A 71 1.45 -5.73 -15.26
N LYS A 72 2.52 -6.27 -15.85
CA LYS A 72 2.52 -6.76 -17.23
C LYS A 72 2.04 -8.20 -17.29
#